data_AF-A0A2S8FRB1-F1
#
_entry.id   AF-A0A2S8FRB1-F1
#
_cell.length_a   1.000
_cell.length_b   1.000
_cell.length_c   1.000
_cell.angle_alpha   90.00
_cell.angle_beta   90.00
_cell.angle_gamma   90.00
#
_symmetry.space_group_name_H-M   'P 1'
#
loop_
_entity.id
_entity.type
_entity.pdbx_description
1 polymer ?
#
loop_
_entity_poly.entity_id
_entity_poly.type
_entity_poly.pdbx_seq_one_letter_code
_entity_poly.pdbx_strand_id
1 'polypeptide(L)'
;MFRRTVMFWTAAAASFGVPYGYYNPDVRESVSTYWNKAQSYLPTGSASQGDAPDASIEAGQGLIAAQTSSGMPSINGSALGGSNSQPLAAPIFQEFDHFINFNATPRWIMETWPHVSTTLSDLNLEGMRVPLVSGSRVDDIAGSLTYYFDKDKQLQRITFHGTTGDERRLVSTLTQHYNFESEPTVAGSLYMVKWNGEPVSVFRAEPSPVVNQNLPHTRLKIDLEINRPSRYYSLSPEMAKLVDHDKHAGRWGFQ
;
A
#
# COMPACT_ATOMS: atom_id res chain seq x y z
N MET A 1 -0.30 -18.73 -39.34
CA MET A 1 -0.49 -19.45 -38.07
C MET A 1 0.86 -19.57 -37.36
N PHE A 2 0.85 -19.41 -36.03
CA PHE A 2 1.98 -19.51 -35.09
C PHE A 2 3.03 -18.40 -35.11
N ARG A 3 2.84 -17.39 -34.24
CA ARG A 3 3.89 -16.59 -33.57
C ARG A 3 3.24 -15.66 -32.55
N ARG A 4 3.03 -16.15 -31.31
CA ARG A 4 2.76 -15.29 -30.12
C ARG A 4 2.80 -16.00 -28.77
N THR A 5 2.90 -17.33 -28.72
CA THR A 5 2.76 -18.09 -27.47
C THR A 5 4.05 -18.27 -26.66
N VAL A 6 5.23 -17.89 -27.19
CA VAL A 6 6.51 -18.24 -26.52
C VAL A 6 6.99 -17.16 -25.54
N MET A 7 6.41 -15.96 -25.54
CA MET A 7 6.90 -14.84 -24.72
C MET A 7 6.37 -14.82 -23.27
N PHE A 8 5.43 -15.71 -22.92
CA PHE A 8 4.79 -15.72 -21.59
C PHE A 8 5.47 -16.60 -20.53
N TRP A 9 6.36 -17.53 -20.93
CA TRP A 9 6.98 -18.45 -19.96
C TRP A 9 8.31 -17.96 -19.39
N THR A 10 9.00 -17.02 -20.05
CA THR A 10 10.29 -16.50 -19.56
C THR A 10 10.15 -15.46 -18.45
N ALA A 11 8.99 -14.80 -18.31
CA ALA A 11 8.77 -13.82 -17.23
C ALA A 11 8.29 -14.47 -15.91
N ALA A 12 7.81 -15.71 -15.93
CA ALA A 12 7.28 -16.39 -14.74
C ALA A 12 8.35 -17.08 -13.87
N ALA A 13 9.56 -17.31 -14.39
CA ALA A 13 10.60 -18.05 -13.69
C ALA A 13 11.51 -17.19 -12.79
N ALA A 14 11.44 -15.86 -12.86
CA ALA A 14 12.31 -14.98 -12.09
C ALA A 14 11.77 -14.59 -10.70
N SER A 15 10.51 -14.92 -10.38
CA SER A 15 9.82 -14.38 -9.19
C SER A 15 9.70 -15.35 -8.01
N PHE A 16 10.11 -16.62 -8.14
CA PHE A 16 9.87 -17.66 -7.13
C PHE A 16 11.12 -18.35 -6.56
N GLY A 17 12.31 -17.76 -6.70
CA GLY A 17 13.56 -18.52 -6.49
C GLY A 17 14.50 -18.10 -5.36
N VAL A 18 14.24 -17.04 -4.58
CA VAL A 18 15.30 -16.45 -3.75
C VAL A 18 15.48 -17.07 -2.35
N PRO A 19 14.48 -17.62 -1.63
CA PRO A 19 14.75 -18.21 -0.31
C PRO A 19 15.10 -19.71 -0.30
N TYR A 20 14.80 -20.48 -1.36
CA TYR A 20 14.88 -21.96 -1.29
C TYR A 20 16.24 -22.54 -1.74
N GLY A 21 17.04 -21.79 -2.51
CA GLY A 21 18.31 -22.27 -3.08
C GLY A 21 19.48 -22.36 -2.10
N TYR A 22 19.30 -21.95 -0.84
CA TYR A 22 20.38 -21.97 0.16
C TYR A 22 20.54 -23.35 0.84
N TYR A 23 19.51 -24.20 0.81
CA TYR A 23 19.48 -25.45 1.60
C TYR A 23 19.60 -26.76 0.79
N ASN A 24 19.61 -26.72 -0.55
CA ASN A 24 19.74 -27.94 -1.38
C ASN A 24 20.83 -27.78 -2.46
N PRO A 25 21.88 -28.63 -2.48
CA PRO A 25 23.00 -28.51 -3.42
C PRO A 25 22.61 -28.79 -4.87
N ASP A 26 21.68 -29.71 -5.13
CA ASP A 26 21.26 -30.11 -6.49
C ASP A 26 20.49 -29.00 -7.23
N VAL A 27 19.88 -28.08 -6.46
CA VAL A 27 19.13 -26.94 -7.00
C VAL A 27 20.08 -25.80 -7.43
N ARG A 28 21.28 -25.71 -6.85
CA ARG A 28 22.28 -24.70 -7.23
C ARG A 28 22.85 -24.95 -8.62
N GLU A 29 23.07 -26.22 -8.95
CA GLU A 29 23.69 -26.61 -10.23
C GLU A 29 22.73 -26.42 -11.41
N SER A 30 21.44 -26.67 -11.18
CA SER A 30 20.39 -26.38 -12.16
C SER A 30 20.25 -24.88 -12.42
N VAL A 31 20.22 -24.04 -11.37
CA VAL A 31 20.07 -22.57 -11.51
C VAL A 31 21.25 -21.91 -12.23
N SER A 32 22.49 -22.31 -11.95
CA SER A 32 23.68 -21.75 -12.62
C SER A 32 23.72 -22.09 -14.11
N THR A 33 23.25 -23.29 -14.49
CA THR A 33 23.17 -23.72 -15.88
C THR A 33 22.15 -22.89 -16.67
N TYR A 34 21.01 -22.55 -16.06
CA TYR A 34 20.02 -21.68 -16.68
C TYR A 34 20.50 -20.21 -16.77
N TRP A 35 21.24 -19.72 -15.77
CA TRP A 35 21.77 -18.36 -15.77
C TRP A 35 22.84 -18.15 -16.86
N ASN A 36 23.78 -19.09 -17.00
CA ASN A 36 24.78 -19.06 -18.06
C ASN A 36 24.14 -19.15 -19.45
N LYS A 37 23.05 -19.92 -19.58
CA LYS A 37 22.27 -20.00 -20.82
C LYS A 37 21.53 -18.69 -21.11
N ALA A 38 20.97 -18.03 -20.10
CA ALA A 38 20.31 -16.72 -20.26
C ALA A 38 21.30 -15.60 -20.64
N GLN A 39 22.53 -15.64 -20.09
CA GLN A 39 23.57 -14.67 -20.41
C GLN A 39 24.03 -14.75 -21.87
N SER A 40 23.89 -15.93 -22.51
CA SER A 40 24.17 -16.11 -23.94
C SER A 40 23.11 -15.52 -24.89
N TYR A 41 21.94 -15.12 -24.37
CA TYR A 41 20.87 -14.46 -25.14
C TYR A 41 20.79 -12.95 -24.91
N LEU A 42 21.67 -12.39 -24.07
CA LEU A 42 21.79 -10.94 -23.91
C LEU A 42 22.65 -10.38 -25.05
N PRO A 43 22.15 -9.40 -25.83
CA PRO A 43 22.95 -8.77 -26.87
C PRO A 43 24.06 -7.95 -26.20
N THR A 44 25.31 -8.39 -26.33
CA THR A 44 26.50 -7.58 -26.01
C THR A 44 26.66 -6.52 -27.09
N GLY A 45 25.91 -5.43 -26.96
CA GLY A 45 26.08 -4.22 -27.75
C GLY A 45 27.22 -3.39 -27.18
N SER A 46 28.41 -3.51 -27.79
CA SER A 46 29.50 -2.55 -27.63
C SER A 46 28.99 -1.15 -28.02
N ALA A 47 29.18 -0.16 -27.15
CA ALA A 47 28.88 1.24 -27.47
C ALA A 47 29.86 1.74 -28.56
N SER A 48 29.48 1.57 -29.82
CA SER A 48 30.05 2.35 -30.92
C SER A 48 29.31 3.68 -31.00
N GLN A 49 30.09 4.74 -30.78
CA GLN A 49 29.76 6.13 -30.97
C GLN A 49 29.38 6.37 -32.45
N GLY A 50 28.13 6.74 -32.71
CA GLY A 50 27.68 7.21 -34.03
C GLY A 50 26.36 6.62 -34.51
N ASP A 51 25.25 7.03 -33.88
CA ASP A 51 23.96 7.32 -34.54
C ASP A 51 22.91 7.62 -33.47
N ALA A 52 22.81 8.88 -33.07
CA ALA A 52 21.62 9.42 -32.44
C ALA A 52 21.01 10.43 -33.42
N PRO A 53 19.74 10.30 -33.80
CA PRO A 53 19.09 11.28 -34.67
C PRO A 53 18.95 12.62 -33.94
N ASP A 54 19.23 13.66 -34.72
CA ASP A 54 19.37 15.07 -34.38
C ASP A 54 18.12 15.66 -33.69
N ALA A 55 18.33 16.24 -32.51
CA ALA A 55 17.41 17.19 -31.90
C ALA A 55 18.25 18.26 -31.18
N SER A 56 18.62 19.26 -31.96
CA SER A 56 19.41 20.43 -31.60
C SER A 56 18.55 21.47 -30.88
N ILE A 57 19.00 21.96 -29.72
CA ILE A 57 18.98 23.39 -29.35
C ILE A 57 20.25 23.68 -28.51
N GLU A 58 20.93 24.74 -28.91
CA GLU A 58 22.29 25.16 -28.57
C GLU A 58 22.47 25.61 -27.11
N ALA A 59 23.53 25.11 -26.46
CA ALA A 59 24.11 25.73 -25.27
C ALA A 59 25.40 26.47 -25.69
N GLY A 60 25.32 27.80 -25.75
CA GLY A 60 26.45 28.67 -26.04
C GLY A 60 27.59 28.51 -25.03
N GLN A 61 28.81 28.51 -25.56
CA GLN A 61 30.08 28.35 -24.88
C GLN A 61 30.35 29.45 -23.84
N GLY A 62 30.92 29.08 -22.69
CA GLY A 62 31.46 30.05 -21.73
C GLY A 62 32.22 29.37 -20.59
N LEU A 63 33.54 29.52 -20.60
CA LEU A 63 34.52 29.00 -19.65
C LEU A 63 34.21 29.37 -18.19
N ILE A 64 34.33 28.43 -17.25
CA ILE A 64 34.44 28.75 -15.81
C ILE A 64 35.90 28.60 -15.38
N ALA A 65 36.57 29.74 -15.22
CA ALA A 65 37.76 29.86 -14.40
C ALA A 65 37.34 30.29 -12.99
N ALA A 66 37.87 29.62 -11.97
CA ALA A 66 37.66 29.95 -10.57
C ALA A 66 38.45 31.21 -10.18
N GLN A 67 37.80 32.23 -9.62
CA GLN A 67 38.44 33.24 -8.78
C GLN A 67 37.52 33.68 -7.64
N THR A 68 38.08 33.62 -6.45
CA THR A 68 37.63 34.18 -5.18
C THR A 68 37.72 35.70 -5.18
N SER A 69 36.67 36.41 -4.76
CA SER A 69 36.82 37.66 -4.01
C SER A 69 35.54 38.03 -3.25
N SER A 70 35.75 38.40 -1.99
CA SER A 70 34.83 38.96 -1.03
C SER A 70 34.47 40.42 -1.35
N GLY A 71 33.18 40.78 -1.21
CA GLY A 71 32.72 42.18 -1.18
C GLY A 71 31.24 42.33 -1.56
N MET A 72 30.40 42.69 -0.59
CA MET A 72 28.99 43.10 -0.79
C MET A 72 28.87 44.26 -1.80
N PRO A 73 27.74 44.36 -2.53
CA PRO A 73 26.69 45.27 -2.07
C PRO A 73 25.28 44.64 -2.12
N SER A 74 24.51 44.96 -1.08
CA SER A 74 23.07 44.68 -0.99
C SER A 74 22.31 45.42 -2.09
N ILE A 75 21.46 44.69 -2.81
CA ILE A 75 20.45 45.27 -3.70
C ILE A 75 19.11 44.63 -3.34
N ASN A 76 18.25 45.44 -2.74
CA ASN A 76 16.83 45.16 -2.55
C ASN A 76 16.21 44.83 -3.92
N GLY A 77 15.79 43.58 -4.10
CA GLY A 77 15.01 43.13 -5.23
C GLY A 77 13.74 42.44 -4.73
N SER A 78 12.67 43.22 -4.58
CA SER A 78 11.33 42.69 -4.44
C SER A 78 10.94 41.90 -5.70
N ALA A 79 10.32 40.74 -5.44
CA ALA A 79 9.53 39.91 -6.33
C ALA A 79 10.23 39.15 -7.48
N LEU A 80 10.38 37.84 -7.29
CA LEU A 80 9.96 36.84 -8.27
C LEU A 80 9.32 35.68 -7.50
N GLY A 81 8.03 35.48 -7.74
CA GLY A 81 7.19 34.51 -7.04
C GLY A 81 7.68 33.08 -7.23
N GLY A 82 8.32 32.54 -6.21
CA GLY A 82 8.30 31.10 -5.98
C GLY A 82 6.90 30.76 -5.50
N SER A 83 6.15 30.03 -6.31
CA SER A 83 4.99 29.30 -5.82
C SER A 83 5.50 28.36 -4.72
N ASN A 84 5.28 28.75 -3.46
CA ASN A 84 5.35 27.87 -2.31
C ASN A 84 4.26 26.80 -2.51
N SER A 85 4.52 25.83 -3.38
CA SER A 85 3.86 24.54 -3.35
C SER A 85 4.43 23.82 -2.13
N GLN A 86 4.03 24.28 -0.94
CA GLN A 86 4.14 23.44 0.24
C GLN A 86 3.44 22.13 -0.13
N PRO A 87 4.10 20.97 0.04
CA PRO A 87 3.44 19.69 -0.17
C PRO A 87 2.17 19.73 0.67
N LEU A 88 1.02 19.54 0.01
CA LEU A 88 -0.27 19.56 0.68
C LEU A 88 -0.25 18.37 1.66
N ALA A 89 -0.05 18.67 2.94
CA ALA A 89 0.06 17.64 3.97
C ALA A 89 -1.27 16.89 4.07
N ALA A 90 -1.21 15.58 4.25
CA ALA A 90 -2.41 14.80 4.53
C ALA A 90 -3.09 15.34 5.79
N PRO A 91 -4.43 15.41 5.81
CA PRO A 91 -5.15 15.82 7.01
C PRO A 91 -4.84 14.87 8.16
N ILE A 92 -4.62 15.44 9.34
CA ILE A 92 -4.43 14.67 10.58
C ILE A 92 -5.77 14.58 11.28
N PHE A 93 -6.33 13.37 11.35
CA PHE A 93 -7.58 13.09 12.05
C PHE A 93 -7.30 12.42 13.38
N GLN A 94 -7.68 13.07 14.49
CA GLN A 94 -7.53 12.49 15.83
C GLN A 94 -8.58 11.41 16.10
N GLU A 95 -9.81 11.60 15.61
CA GLU A 95 -10.91 10.66 15.81
C GLU A 95 -11.04 9.71 14.63
N PHE A 96 -11.14 8.41 14.93
CA PHE A 96 -11.24 7.36 13.91
C PHE A 96 -12.55 7.43 13.11
N ASP A 97 -13.64 7.90 13.73
CA ASP A 97 -14.92 8.10 13.05
C ASP A 97 -14.85 9.09 11.88
N HIS A 98 -13.84 9.98 11.86
CA HIS A 98 -13.69 10.93 10.76
C HIS A 98 -13.35 10.22 9.46
N PHE A 99 -12.45 9.24 9.48
CA PHE A 99 -12.05 8.52 8.28
C PHE A 99 -12.81 7.20 8.09
N ILE A 100 -13.45 6.66 9.14
CA ILE A 100 -14.47 5.61 8.98
C ILE A 100 -15.83 6.27 8.70
N ASN A 101 -15.87 7.12 7.66
CA ASN A 101 -17.06 7.90 7.33
C ASN A 101 -17.86 7.25 6.21
N PHE A 102 -18.93 6.53 6.56
CA PHE A 102 -19.82 5.93 5.57
C PHE A 102 -20.61 6.95 4.73
N ASN A 103 -20.66 8.23 5.13
CA ASN A 103 -21.27 9.30 4.34
C ASN A 103 -20.27 9.97 3.37
N ALA A 104 -19.03 9.48 3.30
CA ALA A 104 -18.05 9.99 2.34
C ALA A 104 -18.55 9.82 0.90
N THR A 105 -18.28 10.83 0.08
CA THR A 105 -18.54 10.81 -1.37
C THR A 105 -17.22 10.85 -2.14
N PRO A 106 -17.17 10.42 -3.41
CA PRO A 106 -15.94 10.52 -4.20
C PRO A 106 -15.38 11.94 -4.25
N ARG A 107 -16.27 12.94 -4.34
CA ARG A 107 -15.91 14.36 -4.30
C ARG A 107 -15.26 14.75 -2.97
N TRP A 108 -15.89 14.39 -1.85
CA TRP A 108 -15.33 14.65 -0.53
C TRP A 108 -13.94 14.03 -0.37
N ILE A 109 -13.72 12.81 -0.90
CA ILE A 109 -12.40 12.17 -0.85
C ILE A 109 -11.36 12.99 -1.62
N MET A 110 -11.67 13.40 -2.84
CA MET A 110 -10.74 14.20 -3.66
C MET A 110 -10.45 15.59 -3.07
N GLU A 111 -11.40 16.17 -2.33
CA GLU A 111 -11.22 17.46 -1.65
C GLU A 111 -10.47 17.32 -0.31
N THR A 112 -10.61 16.18 0.36
CA THR A 112 -10.03 15.93 1.69
C THR A 112 -8.61 15.41 1.60
N TRP A 113 -8.34 14.51 0.66
CA TRP A 113 -7.07 13.80 0.57
C TRP A 113 -6.20 14.39 -0.53
N PRO A 114 -4.94 14.79 -0.23
CA PRO A 114 -4.03 15.34 -1.23
C PRO A 114 -3.74 14.40 -2.40
N HIS A 115 -3.74 13.10 -2.13
CA HIS A 115 -3.40 12.05 -3.09
C HIS A 115 -4.41 10.92 -2.99
N VAL A 116 -5.02 10.61 -4.14
CA VAL A 116 -6.00 9.54 -4.28
C VAL A 116 -5.59 8.67 -5.44
N SER A 117 -5.46 7.37 -5.20
CA SER A 117 -5.29 6.36 -6.25
C SER A 117 -6.62 5.68 -6.51
N THR A 118 -7.06 5.64 -7.77
CA THR A 118 -8.25 4.89 -8.16
C THR A 118 -7.88 3.46 -8.53
N THR A 119 -8.68 2.51 -8.07
CA THR A 119 -8.52 1.08 -8.35
C THR A 119 -9.89 0.51 -8.66
N LEU A 120 -9.99 -0.36 -9.67
CA LEU A 120 -11.21 -1.14 -9.86
C LEU A 120 -11.07 -2.43 -9.05
N SER A 121 -12.05 -2.73 -8.19
CA SER A 121 -12.06 -3.99 -7.43
C SER A 121 -12.89 -5.05 -8.15
N ASP A 122 -12.64 -6.33 -7.83
CA ASP A 122 -13.29 -7.51 -8.43
C ASP A 122 -14.83 -7.54 -8.28
N LEU A 123 -15.43 -6.62 -7.51
CA LEU A 123 -16.87 -6.62 -7.18
C LEU A 123 -17.70 -5.53 -7.88
N ASN A 124 -17.21 -4.96 -8.99
CA ASN A 124 -17.80 -3.76 -9.62
C ASN A 124 -17.82 -2.54 -8.68
N LEU A 125 -16.87 -2.50 -7.73
CA LEU A 125 -16.70 -1.34 -6.86
C LEU A 125 -15.51 -0.52 -7.32
N GLU A 126 -15.70 0.79 -7.37
CA GLU A 126 -14.63 1.75 -7.59
C GLU A 126 -13.96 2.05 -6.26
N GLY A 127 -12.70 1.65 -6.11
CA GLY A 127 -11.88 1.90 -4.93
C GLY A 127 -11.11 3.20 -5.05
N MET A 128 -11.23 4.07 -4.05
CA MET A 128 -10.42 5.27 -3.89
C MET A 128 -9.50 5.07 -2.68
N ARG A 129 -8.21 4.85 -2.95
CA ARG A 129 -7.18 4.58 -1.94
C ARG A 129 -6.41 5.85 -1.60
N VAL A 130 -6.20 6.06 -0.31
CA VAL A 130 -5.51 7.22 0.26
C VAL A 130 -4.51 6.79 1.33
N PRO A 131 -3.38 7.48 1.49
CA PRO A 131 -2.50 7.30 2.65
C PRO A 131 -3.15 7.92 3.90
N LEU A 132 -3.15 7.18 5.01
CA LEU A 132 -3.67 7.64 6.30
C LEU A 132 -2.57 7.59 7.35
N VAL A 133 -2.41 8.68 8.09
CA VAL A 133 -1.64 8.75 9.34
C VAL A 133 -2.47 9.57 10.33
N SER A 134 -2.92 8.95 11.43
CA SER A 134 -3.81 9.64 12.39
C SER A 134 -3.08 10.54 13.38
N GLY A 135 -1.77 10.35 13.57
CA GLY A 135 -0.97 11.15 14.49
C GLY A 135 0.38 10.52 14.84
N SER A 136 0.92 10.88 15.99
CA SER A 136 2.26 10.47 16.49
C SER A 136 2.22 9.71 17.82
N ARG A 137 1.05 9.39 18.34
CA ARG A 137 0.89 8.58 19.56
C ARG A 137 1.10 7.10 19.24
N VAL A 138 1.40 6.30 20.25
CA VAL A 138 1.62 4.85 20.08
C VAL A 138 0.34 4.14 19.60
N ASP A 139 -0.81 4.65 19.99
CA ASP A 139 -2.15 4.19 19.61
C ASP A 139 -2.68 4.83 18.31
N ASP A 140 -1.87 5.65 17.64
CA ASP A 140 -2.21 6.15 16.31
C ASP A 140 -1.90 5.10 15.23
N ILE A 141 -2.59 5.21 14.10
CA ILE A 141 -2.50 4.26 12.99
C ILE A 141 -1.85 4.92 11.77
N ALA A 142 -1.11 4.13 11.01
CA ALA A 142 -0.52 4.54 9.74
C ALA A 142 -0.69 3.44 8.70
N GLY A 143 -1.09 3.80 7.48
CA GLY A 143 -1.29 2.82 6.41
C GLY A 143 -2.06 3.35 5.21
N SER A 144 -2.76 2.45 4.53
CA SER A 144 -3.61 2.75 3.39
C SER A 144 -5.08 2.51 3.75
N LEU A 145 -5.91 3.52 3.50
CA LEU A 145 -7.36 3.46 3.62
C LEU A 145 -7.96 3.44 2.22
N THR A 146 -8.91 2.54 1.96
CA THR A 146 -9.59 2.44 0.67
C THR A 146 -11.10 2.51 0.86
N TYR A 147 -11.74 3.44 0.16
CA TYR A 147 -13.18 3.60 0.11
C TYR A 147 -13.71 2.98 -1.18
N TYR A 148 -14.69 2.09 -1.08
CA TYR A 148 -15.26 1.39 -2.23
C TYR A 148 -16.69 1.84 -2.50
N PHE A 149 -16.91 2.37 -3.71
CA PHE A 149 -18.19 2.89 -4.16
C PHE A 149 -18.82 1.95 -5.18
N ASP A 150 -20.15 1.82 -5.12
CA ASP A 150 -20.88 1.18 -6.20
C ASP A 150 -21.04 2.09 -7.43
N LYS A 151 -21.72 1.56 -8.45
CA LYS A 151 -22.07 2.30 -9.67
C LYS A 151 -22.89 3.58 -9.41
N ASP A 152 -23.62 3.64 -8.30
CA ASP A 152 -24.48 4.76 -7.90
C ASP A 152 -23.72 5.75 -7.00
N LYS A 153 -22.39 5.58 -6.89
CA LYS A 153 -21.46 6.38 -6.08
C LYS A 153 -21.80 6.37 -4.58
N GLN A 154 -22.44 5.31 -4.10
CA GLN A 154 -22.68 5.08 -2.68
C GLN A 154 -21.53 4.26 -2.08
N LEU A 155 -21.05 4.69 -0.92
CA LEU A 155 -19.98 4.00 -0.20
C LEU A 155 -20.50 2.70 0.41
N GLN A 156 -19.92 1.58 -0.04
CA GLN A 156 -20.33 0.23 0.38
C GLN A 156 -19.33 -0.43 1.33
N ARG A 157 -18.04 -0.12 1.20
CA ARG A 157 -16.98 -0.76 1.99
C ARG A 157 -15.85 0.22 2.28
N ILE A 158 -15.28 0.09 3.47
CA ILE A 158 -14.03 0.74 3.86
C ILE A 158 -13.05 -0.35 4.24
N THR A 159 -11.84 -0.34 3.67
CA THR A 159 -10.74 -1.19 4.13
C THR A 159 -9.57 -0.35 4.61
N PHE A 160 -8.90 -0.83 5.65
CA PHE A 160 -7.65 -0.25 6.12
C PHE A 160 -6.62 -1.35 6.30
N HIS A 161 -5.43 -1.12 5.75
CA HIS A 161 -4.25 -1.95 5.93
C HIS A 161 -3.14 -1.07 6.44
N GLY A 162 -2.55 -1.43 7.57
CA GLY A 162 -1.55 -0.57 8.19
C GLY A 162 -0.96 -1.16 9.46
N THR A 163 -0.42 -0.26 10.29
CA THR A 163 0.20 -0.63 11.55
C THR A 163 -0.18 0.32 12.67
N THR A 164 -0.05 -0.17 13.90
CA THR A 164 -0.11 0.62 15.12
C THR A 164 0.84 0.06 16.18
N GLY A 165 1.06 0.83 17.24
CA GLY A 165 1.74 0.35 18.44
C GLY A 165 0.81 -0.27 19.48
N ASP A 166 -0.46 0.14 19.49
CA ASP A 166 -1.48 -0.25 20.45
C ASP A 166 -2.88 -0.10 19.81
N GLU A 167 -3.62 -1.19 19.68
CA GLU A 167 -4.92 -1.20 19.00
C GLU A 167 -6.10 -0.77 19.86
N ARG A 168 -5.92 -0.57 21.18
CA ARG A 168 -7.04 -0.42 22.13
C ARG A 168 -7.98 0.72 21.80
N ARG A 169 -7.46 1.87 21.33
CA ARG A 169 -8.31 3.01 20.93
C ARG A 169 -9.18 2.64 19.72
N LEU A 170 -8.60 1.97 18.73
CA LEU A 170 -9.31 1.57 17.52
C LEU A 170 -10.37 0.51 17.84
N VAL A 171 -10.01 -0.50 18.63
CA VAL A 171 -10.94 -1.52 19.11
C VAL A 171 -12.10 -0.91 19.88
N SER A 172 -11.84 0.07 20.76
CA SER A 172 -12.91 0.79 21.48
C SER A 172 -13.89 1.45 20.51
N THR A 173 -13.40 2.15 19.49
CA THR A 173 -14.29 2.76 18.47
C THR A 173 -15.06 1.72 17.69
N LEU A 174 -14.42 0.63 17.25
CA LEU A 174 -15.06 -0.43 16.46
C LEU A 174 -16.15 -1.16 17.25
N THR A 175 -15.89 -1.48 18.51
CA THR A 175 -16.85 -2.16 19.38
C THR A 175 -18.02 -1.24 19.76
N GLN A 176 -17.76 0.03 20.05
CA GLN A 176 -18.79 0.99 20.48
C GLN A 176 -19.68 1.49 19.34
N HIS A 177 -19.11 1.77 18.17
CA HIS A 177 -19.82 2.44 17.08
C HIS A 177 -20.21 1.51 15.93
N TYR A 178 -19.50 0.38 15.76
CA TYR A 178 -19.66 -0.52 14.62
C TYR A 178 -20.03 -1.95 15.03
N ASN A 179 -20.37 -2.18 16.31
CA ASN A 179 -20.84 -3.47 16.86
C ASN A 179 -19.89 -4.65 16.61
N PHE A 180 -18.58 -4.39 16.56
CA PHE A 180 -17.60 -5.46 16.49
C PHE A 180 -17.58 -6.26 17.79
N GLU A 181 -17.59 -7.58 17.69
CA GLU A 181 -17.49 -8.50 18.81
C GLU A 181 -16.16 -9.24 18.77
N SER A 182 -15.59 -9.52 19.95
CA SER A 182 -14.32 -10.24 20.06
C SER A 182 -14.50 -11.72 19.73
N GLU A 183 -13.62 -12.24 18.89
CA GLU A 183 -13.58 -13.65 18.52
C GLU A 183 -12.36 -14.33 19.14
N PRO A 184 -12.51 -15.54 19.69
CA PRO A 184 -11.38 -16.31 20.20
C PRO A 184 -10.35 -16.59 19.10
N THR A 185 -9.14 -16.08 19.27
CA THR A 185 -8.02 -16.28 18.34
C THR A 185 -6.73 -16.61 19.09
N VAL A 186 -5.85 -17.38 18.46
CA VAL A 186 -4.49 -17.68 18.95
C VAL A 186 -3.51 -16.56 18.59
N ALA A 187 -3.76 -15.87 17.48
CA ALA A 187 -2.82 -14.93 16.89
C ALA A 187 -3.35 -13.50 17.02
N GLY A 188 -2.96 -12.82 18.10
CA GLY A 188 -3.30 -11.43 18.33
C GLY A 188 -4.77 -11.22 18.69
N SER A 189 -5.41 -10.29 18.02
CA SER A 189 -6.76 -9.82 18.31
C SER A 189 -7.63 -9.92 17.05
N LEU A 190 -8.79 -10.54 17.18
CA LEU A 190 -9.75 -10.72 16.10
C LEU A 190 -11.12 -10.26 16.58
N TYR A 191 -11.74 -9.41 15.78
CA TYR A 191 -13.08 -8.91 16.02
C TYR A 191 -13.89 -9.01 14.74
N MET A 192 -15.17 -9.37 14.87
CA MET A 192 -16.06 -9.53 13.73
C MET A 192 -17.43 -8.94 14.00
N VAL A 193 -18.07 -8.53 12.91
CA VAL A 193 -19.53 -8.40 12.86
C VAL A 193 -20.02 -9.58 12.04
N LYS A 194 -21.01 -10.31 12.57
CA LYS A 194 -21.60 -11.48 11.93
C LYS A 194 -23.08 -11.25 11.62
N TRP A 195 -23.56 -11.90 10.58
CA TRP A 195 -24.97 -11.93 10.21
C TRP A 195 -25.34 -13.30 9.71
N ASN A 196 -26.42 -13.86 10.27
CA ASN A 196 -26.79 -15.26 10.06
C ASN A 196 -25.60 -16.23 10.28
N GLY A 197 -24.68 -15.87 11.19
CA GLY A 197 -23.47 -16.65 11.49
C GLY A 197 -22.28 -16.43 10.55
N GLU A 198 -22.46 -15.71 9.43
CA GLU A 198 -21.38 -15.41 8.48
C GLU A 198 -20.72 -14.06 8.81
N PRO A 199 -19.38 -13.96 8.76
CA PRO A 199 -18.69 -12.71 9.00
C PRO A 199 -18.95 -11.72 7.85
N VAL A 200 -19.30 -10.49 8.20
CA VAL A 200 -19.59 -9.41 7.24
C VAL A 200 -18.64 -8.24 7.39
N SER A 201 -17.96 -8.11 8.52
CA SER A 201 -16.91 -7.12 8.74
C SER A 201 -15.90 -7.71 9.71
N VAL A 202 -14.63 -7.43 9.50
CA VAL A 202 -13.52 -8.08 10.21
C VAL A 202 -12.47 -7.05 10.55
N PHE A 203 -12.00 -7.10 11.78
CA PHE A 203 -10.83 -6.39 12.25
C PHE A 203 -9.86 -7.41 12.83
N ARG A 204 -8.64 -7.41 12.30
CA ARG A 204 -7.54 -8.23 12.79
C ARG A 204 -6.38 -7.33 13.15
N ALA A 205 -5.83 -7.53 14.34
CA ALA A 205 -4.54 -6.99 14.75
C ALA A 205 -3.62 -8.14 15.14
N GLU A 206 -2.47 -8.24 14.48
CA GLU A 206 -1.47 -9.27 14.77
C GLU A 206 -0.11 -8.65 15.09
N PRO A 207 0.71 -9.27 15.95
CA PRO A 207 2.08 -8.82 16.14
C PRO A 207 2.86 -8.82 14.83
N SER A 208 3.62 -7.75 14.61
CA SER A 208 4.57 -7.68 13.50
C SER A 208 5.60 -8.82 13.61
N PRO A 209 6.07 -9.41 12.49
CA PRO A 209 7.05 -10.49 12.52
C PRO A 209 8.33 -10.15 13.26
N VAL A 210 8.69 -8.85 13.29
CA VAL A 210 9.80 -8.31 14.06
C VAL A 210 9.29 -7.12 14.85
N VAL A 211 9.39 -7.19 16.17
CA VAL A 211 9.05 -6.10 17.08
C VAL A 211 10.33 -5.41 17.53
N ASN A 212 10.45 -4.12 17.23
CA ASN A 212 11.61 -3.30 17.60
C ASN A 212 11.20 -2.24 18.63
N GLN A 213 11.99 -2.09 19.70
CA GLN A 213 11.75 -1.05 20.70
C GLN A 213 11.81 0.37 20.11
N ASN A 214 12.63 0.57 19.07
CA ASN A 214 12.81 1.86 18.39
C ASN A 214 11.70 2.18 17.37
N LEU A 215 10.79 1.23 17.10
CA LEU A 215 9.66 1.41 16.18
C LEU A 215 8.33 1.16 16.92
N PRO A 216 7.94 2.04 17.85
CA PRO A 216 6.79 1.81 18.70
C PRO A 216 5.46 1.78 17.94
N HIS A 217 5.36 2.39 16.75
CA HIS A 217 4.13 2.48 15.94
C HIS A 217 3.92 1.31 14.96
N THR A 218 4.84 0.35 14.91
CA THR A 218 4.79 -0.77 13.95
C THR A 218 4.81 -2.12 14.66
N ARG A 219 4.32 -2.17 15.89
CA ARG A 219 4.31 -3.41 16.70
C ARG A 219 3.21 -4.37 16.28
N LEU A 220 2.12 -3.81 15.76
CA LEU A 220 0.95 -4.53 15.30
C LEU A 220 0.70 -4.19 13.85
N LYS A 221 0.40 -5.23 13.05
CA LYS A 221 -0.20 -5.09 11.73
C LYS A 221 -1.71 -5.15 11.88
N ILE A 222 -2.40 -4.22 11.23
CA ILE A 222 -3.86 -4.10 11.22
C ILE A 222 -4.37 -4.42 9.82
N ASP A 223 -5.39 -5.27 9.75
CA ASP A 223 -6.26 -5.46 8.61
C ASP A 223 -7.70 -5.23 9.06
N LEU A 224 -8.38 -4.25 8.46
CA LEU A 224 -9.75 -3.87 8.78
C LEU A 224 -10.58 -3.85 7.50
N GLU A 225 -11.75 -4.46 7.54
CA GLU A 225 -12.80 -4.31 6.54
C GLU A 225 -14.13 -4.08 7.23
N ILE A 226 -14.79 -2.97 6.90
CA ILE A 226 -16.13 -2.64 7.36
C ILE A 226 -17.03 -2.51 6.13
N ASN A 227 -18.11 -3.27 6.14
CA ASN A 227 -19.11 -3.28 5.08
C ASN A 227 -20.39 -2.59 5.56
N ARG A 228 -20.97 -1.79 4.67
CA ARG A 228 -22.32 -1.29 4.89
C ARG A 228 -23.29 -2.48 4.83
N PRO A 229 -24.29 -2.56 5.72
CA PRO A 229 -25.33 -3.56 5.61
C PRO A 229 -26.28 -3.23 4.45
N SER A 230 -25.82 -3.49 3.23
CA SER A 230 -26.51 -3.19 1.98
C SER A 230 -26.50 -4.40 1.05
N ARG A 231 -26.78 -4.20 -0.24
CA ARG A 231 -26.82 -5.23 -1.28
C ARG A 231 -25.52 -6.03 -1.45
N TYR A 232 -24.36 -5.49 -1.05
CA TYR A 232 -23.04 -6.16 -1.15
C TYR A 232 -22.64 -6.76 0.20
N TYR A 233 -23.48 -7.66 0.67
CA TYR A 233 -23.47 -8.19 2.02
C TYR A 233 -22.54 -9.40 2.15
N SER A 234 -21.23 -9.19 1.97
CA SER A 234 -20.21 -10.21 2.22
C SER A 234 -18.83 -9.57 2.38
N LEU A 235 -17.90 -10.30 2.98
CA LEU A 235 -16.50 -9.92 2.95
C LEU A 235 -15.97 -9.81 1.52
N SER A 236 -14.92 -9.01 1.33
CA SER A 236 -14.14 -9.03 0.10
C SER A 236 -13.51 -10.41 -0.10
N PRO A 237 -13.24 -10.83 -1.36
CA PRO A 237 -12.56 -12.09 -1.61
C PRO A 237 -11.20 -12.20 -0.92
N GLU A 238 -10.51 -11.06 -0.73
CA GLU A 238 -9.22 -11.00 -0.03
C GLU A 238 -9.39 -11.26 1.47
N MET A 239 -10.31 -10.53 2.12
CA MET A 239 -10.57 -10.69 3.55
C MET A 239 -11.19 -12.06 3.86
N ALA A 240 -12.07 -12.57 3.01
CA ALA A 240 -12.63 -13.91 3.14
C ALA A 240 -11.53 -14.99 3.10
N LYS A 241 -10.61 -14.91 2.13
CA LYS A 241 -9.44 -15.82 2.06
C LYS A 241 -8.56 -15.73 3.30
N LEU A 242 -8.36 -14.53 3.83
CA LEU A 242 -7.56 -14.30 5.03
C LEU A 242 -8.21 -14.95 6.26
N VAL A 243 -9.51 -14.76 6.45
CA VAL A 243 -10.29 -15.38 7.53
C VAL A 243 -10.34 -16.90 7.38
N ASP A 244 -10.57 -17.40 6.16
CA ASP A 244 -10.56 -18.84 5.88
C ASP A 244 -9.20 -19.45 6.15
N HIS A 245 -8.11 -18.81 5.74
CA HIS A 245 -6.76 -19.27 6.02
C HIS A 245 -6.50 -19.37 7.54
N ASP A 246 -6.89 -18.35 8.31
CA ASP A 246 -6.75 -18.38 9.77
C ASP A 246 -7.59 -19.47 10.43
N LYS A 247 -8.80 -19.71 9.92
CA LYS A 247 -9.67 -20.81 10.36
C LYS A 247 -9.01 -22.17 10.13
N HIS A 248 -8.51 -22.42 8.92
CA HIS A 248 -7.85 -23.68 8.57
C HIS A 248 -6.52 -23.87 9.30
N ALA A 249 -5.82 -22.78 9.62
CA ALA A 249 -4.60 -22.80 10.42
C ALA A 249 -4.85 -23.04 11.93
N GLY A 250 -6.11 -23.20 12.35
CA GLY A 250 -6.48 -23.37 13.76
C GLY A 250 -6.22 -22.12 14.60
N ARG A 251 -6.11 -20.95 13.95
CA ARG A 251 -5.90 -19.67 14.65
C ARG A 251 -7.21 -19.08 15.16
N TRP A 252 -8.35 -19.49 14.61
CA TRP A 252 -9.69 -19.05 15.00
C TRP A 252 -10.66 -20.23 15.01
N GLY A 253 -11.69 -20.15 15.87
CA GLY A 253 -12.83 -21.07 15.85
C GLY A 253 -12.63 -22.34 16.67
N PHE A 254 -12.21 -22.21 17.93
CA PHE A 254 -12.21 -23.34 18.87
C PHE A 254 -13.62 -23.91 18.99
N GLN A 255 -13.76 -25.17 18.56
CA GLN A 255 -14.93 -26.02 18.85
C GLN A 255 -14.88 -26.52 20.29
#